data_AF-A0A926XYT8-F1
#
_entry.id   AF-A0A926XYT8-F1
#
_cell.length_a   1.000
_cell.length_b   1.000
_cell.length_c   1.000
_cell.angle_alpha   90.00
_cell.angle_beta   90.00
_cell.angle_gamma   90.00
#
_symmetry.space_group_name_H-M   'P 1'
#
loop_
_entity.id
_entity.type
_entity.pdbx_description
1 polymer ?
#
loop_
_entity_poly.entity_id
_entity_poly.type
_entity_poly.pdbx_seq_one_letter_code
_entity_poly.pdbx_strand_id
1 'polypeptide(L)'
;MSKLLIPLLGLGVIWYISTVRLKLSARDDLQLVKPAGLRLVGWIGIWLVWMMGTDWLMNWRGTWDFSPWARQPLWLSIVRVLSVCLVGPLLEELVFRGLLFVKLGHWGLPKGLSIILLSAIWAVIHLDYEWSVISLLFLNGIILTLSLLQSRSLYVPIVLHILWNLYAIW
;
A
#
# COMPACT_ATOMS: atom_id res chain seq x y z
N MET A 1 -7.11 -19.85 -7.45
CA MET A 1 -7.67 -19.62 -6.09
C MET A 1 -6.62 -19.14 -5.08
N SER A 2 -5.39 -19.65 -5.09
CA SER A 2 -4.34 -19.27 -4.11
C SER A 2 -4.03 -17.77 -4.05
N LYS A 3 -4.06 -17.06 -5.19
CA LYS A 3 -3.69 -15.63 -5.27
C LYS A 3 -4.51 -14.72 -4.34
N LEU A 4 -5.82 -14.96 -4.18
CA LEU A 4 -6.67 -14.20 -3.26
C LEU A 4 -6.69 -14.78 -1.85
N LEU A 5 -6.58 -16.10 -1.73
CA LEU A 5 -6.62 -16.78 -0.43
C LEU A 5 -5.44 -16.38 0.46
N ILE A 6 -4.23 -16.30 -0.09
CA ILE A 6 -3.03 -15.97 0.69
C ILE A 6 -3.13 -14.57 1.33
N PRO A 7 -3.46 -13.48 0.59
CA PRO A 7 -3.68 -12.16 1.20
C PRO A 7 -4.80 -12.14 2.23
N LEU A 8 -5.91 -12.86 2.01
CA LEU A 8 -7.01 -12.94 2.97
C LEU A 8 -6.59 -13.62 4.28
N LEU A 9 -5.86 -14.73 4.19
CA LEU A 9 -5.29 -15.39 5.36
C LEU A 9 -4.28 -14.48 6.07
N GLY A 10 -3.44 -13.77 5.30
CA GLY A 10 -2.52 -12.76 5.80
C GLY A 10 -3.24 -11.67 6.61
N LEU A 11 -4.36 -11.15 6.11
CA LEU A 11 -5.18 -10.18 6.84
C LEU A 11 -5.68 -10.75 8.17
N GLY A 12 -6.20 -11.97 8.17
CA GLY A 12 -6.65 -12.64 9.39
C GLY A 12 -5.53 -12.81 10.42
N VAL A 13 -4.34 -13.25 9.97
CA VAL A 13 -3.16 -13.42 10.81
C VAL A 13 -2.68 -12.09 11.38
N ILE A 14 -2.55 -11.06 10.55
CA ILE A 14 -2.07 -9.74 10.98
C ILE A 14 -3.08 -9.07 11.91
N TRP A 15 -4.37 -9.21 11.65
CA TRP A 15 -5.42 -8.74 12.54
C TRP A 15 -5.34 -9.44 13.91
N TYR A 16 -5.22 -10.78 13.91
CA TYR A 16 -5.08 -11.56 15.14
C TYR A 16 -3.83 -11.17 15.93
N ILE A 17 -2.67 -11.07 15.27
CA ILE A 17 -1.42 -10.66 15.91
C ILE A 17 -1.58 -9.26 16.52
N SER A 18 -2.10 -8.31 15.76
CA SER A 18 -2.22 -6.91 16.19
C SER A 18 -3.18 -6.77 17.37
N THR A 19 -4.39 -7.34 17.28
CA THR A 19 -5.47 -7.09 18.25
C THR A 19 -5.48 -8.07 19.42
N VAL A 20 -5.13 -9.34 19.20
CA VAL A 20 -5.20 -10.39 20.23
C VAL A 20 -3.85 -10.58 20.91
N ARG A 21 -2.76 -10.74 20.13
CA ARG A 21 -1.44 -11.04 20.68
C ARG A 21 -0.74 -9.81 21.22
N LEU A 22 -0.81 -8.70 20.48
CA LEU A 22 -0.14 -7.45 20.82
C LEU A 22 -1.06 -6.42 21.49
N LYS A 23 -2.37 -6.67 21.51
CA LYS A 23 -3.39 -5.81 22.14
C LYS A 23 -3.35 -4.36 21.65
N LEU A 24 -3.01 -4.15 20.38
CA LEU A 24 -3.03 -2.84 19.75
C LEU A 24 -4.49 -2.39 19.54
N SER A 25 -4.79 -1.15 19.91
CA SER A 25 -6.04 -0.45 19.62
C SER A 25 -6.14 -0.20 18.12
N ALA A 26 -7.22 -0.69 17.50
CA ALA A 26 -7.50 -0.40 16.10
C ALA A 26 -7.58 1.12 15.83
N ARG A 27 -8.10 1.89 16.81
CA ARG A 27 -8.27 3.34 16.70
C ARG A 27 -6.97 4.10 16.99
N ASP A 28 -6.34 3.81 18.13
CA ASP A 28 -5.29 4.67 18.67
C ASP A 28 -3.89 4.25 18.20
N ASP A 29 -3.65 2.95 18.05
CA ASP A 29 -2.39 2.42 17.56
C ASP A 29 -2.41 2.31 16.04
N LEU A 30 -3.33 1.52 15.49
CA LEU A 30 -3.38 1.25 14.05
C LEU A 30 -3.97 2.41 13.23
N GLN A 31 -4.58 3.40 13.88
CA GLN A 31 -5.19 4.57 13.24
C GLN A 31 -6.23 4.20 12.17
N LEU A 32 -7.00 3.13 12.39
CA LEU A 32 -8.18 2.78 11.60
C LEU A 32 -9.34 3.71 11.96
N VAL A 33 -9.19 4.98 11.59
CA VAL A 33 -10.13 6.06 11.90
C VAL A 33 -10.48 6.77 10.60
N LYS A 34 -11.77 7.04 10.38
CA LYS A 34 -12.22 7.78 9.19
C LYS A 34 -11.47 9.12 9.08
N PRO A 35 -10.82 9.42 7.94
CA PRO A 35 -10.10 10.67 7.78
C PRO A 35 -11.07 11.84 7.58
N ALA A 36 -10.59 13.06 7.83
CA ALA A 36 -11.30 14.26 7.38
C ALA A 36 -11.37 14.27 5.85
N GLY A 37 -12.56 14.52 5.28
CA GLY A 37 -12.78 14.46 3.83
C GLY A 37 -11.80 15.33 3.03
N LEU A 38 -11.54 16.56 3.47
CA LEU A 38 -10.58 17.46 2.82
C LEU A 38 -9.15 16.90 2.82
N ARG A 39 -8.72 16.23 3.90
CA ARG A 39 -7.39 15.62 3.96
C ARG A 39 -7.26 14.45 3.00
N LEU A 40 -8.29 13.60 2.91
CA LEU A 40 -8.32 12.50 1.95
C LEU A 40 -8.29 13.04 0.51
N VAL A 41 -9.14 14.02 0.18
CA VAL A 41 -9.19 14.62 -1.16
C VAL A 41 -7.86 15.29 -1.53
N GLY A 42 -7.25 16.03 -0.60
CA GLY A 42 -5.94 16.66 -0.83
C GLY A 42 -4.85 15.64 -1.12
N TRP A 43 -4.80 14.54 -0.35
CA TRP A 43 -3.85 13.45 -0.60
C TRP A 43 -4.11 12.72 -1.91
N ILE A 44 -5.37 12.46 -2.27
CA ILE A 44 -5.71 11.90 -3.58
C ILE A 44 -5.21 12.82 -4.69
N GLY A 45 -5.41 14.14 -4.58
CA GLY A 45 -4.91 15.10 -5.56
C GLY A 45 -3.39 15.06 -5.72
N ILE A 46 -2.65 15.12 -4.60
CA ILE A 46 -1.18 15.00 -4.59
C ILE A 46 -0.74 13.68 -5.23
N TRP A 47 -1.42 12.60 -4.87
CA TRP A 47 -1.08 11.26 -5.34
C TRP A 47 -1.32 11.08 -6.83
N LEU A 48 -2.44 11.60 -7.36
CA LEU A 48 -2.72 11.57 -8.79
C LEU A 48 -1.67 12.35 -9.58
N VAL A 49 -1.28 13.54 -9.11
CA VAL A 49 -0.22 14.34 -9.75
C VAL A 49 1.11 13.59 -9.72
N TRP A 50 1.50 13.02 -8.58
CA TRP A 50 2.72 12.23 -8.45
C TRP A 50 2.71 11.01 -9.40
N MET A 51 1.63 10.24 -9.37
CA MET A 51 1.47 9.02 -10.14
C MET A 51 1.47 9.28 -11.64
N MET A 52 0.69 10.26 -12.13
CA MET A 52 0.63 10.61 -13.55
C MET A 52 1.91 11.32 -14.01
N GLY A 53 2.50 12.16 -13.16
CA GLY A 53 3.74 12.87 -13.49
C GLY A 53 4.95 11.94 -13.60
N THR A 54 5.08 10.98 -12.68
CA THR A 54 6.15 9.98 -12.73
C THR A 54 5.95 8.99 -13.88
N ASP A 55 4.70 8.61 -14.17
CA ASP A 55 4.39 7.79 -15.35
C ASP A 55 4.74 8.51 -16.66
N TRP A 56 4.35 9.78 -16.80
CA TRP A 56 4.72 10.58 -17.97
C TRP A 56 6.24 10.73 -18.13
N LEU A 57 6.98 10.90 -17.02
CA LEU A 57 8.42 11.11 -17.04
C LEU A 57 9.21 9.82 -17.31
N MET A 58 8.79 8.70 -16.72
CA MET A 58 9.57 7.46 -16.68
C MET A 58 8.96 6.34 -17.54
N ASN A 59 7.71 6.49 -17.98
CA ASN A 59 6.91 5.48 -18.66
C ASN A 59 6.97 4.11 -17.95
N TRP A 60 6.92 4.12 -16.61
CA TRP A 60 7.12 2.91 -15.79
C TRP A 60 5.99 1.90 -15.96
N ARG A 61 4.83 2.35 -16.46
CA ARG A 61 3.67 1.54 -16.82
C ARG A 61 3.83 0.77 -18.13
N GLY A 62 4.70 1.27 -19.02
CA GLY A 62 4.81 0.77 -20.38
C GLY A 62 3.58 1.06 -21.23
N THR A 63 3.51 0.40 -22.38
CA THR A 63 2.40 0.59 -23.33
C THR A 63 1.11 -0.04 -22.80
N TRP A 64 -0.01 0.55 -23.20
CA TRP A 64 -1.32 0.01 -22.86
C TRP A 64 -1.58 -1.29 -23.63
N ASP A 65 -1.44 -2.45 -22.98
CA ASP A 65 -1.67 -3.77 -23.59
C ASP A 65 -2.55 -4.68 -22.72
N PHE A 66 -3.85 -4.74 -23.03
CA PHE A 66 -4.78 -5.65 -22.37
C PHE A 66 -4.78 -7.08 -22.95
N SER A 67 -3.90 -7.40 -23.91
CA SER A 67 -3.84 -8.75 -24.50
C SER A 67 -3.66 -9.86 -23.45
N PRO A 68 -2.90 -9.70 -22.34
CA PRO A 68 -2.82 -10.72 -21.30
C PRO A 68 -4.15 -10.96 -20.59
N TRP A 69 -5.00 -9.93 -20.47
CA TRP A 69 -6.30 -9.99 -19.83
C TRP A 69 -7.34 -10.67 -20.71
N ALA A 70 -7.33 -10.34 -22.01
CA ALA A 70 -8.21 -10.96 -22.99
C ALA A 70 -7.94 -12.47 -23.18
N ARG A 71 -6.70 -12.91 -22.94
CA ARG A 71 -6.30 -14.32 -23.02
C ARG A 71 -6.71 -15.16 -21.80
N GLN A 72 -7.22 -14.56 -20.73
CA GLN A 72 -7.59 -15.28 -19.52
C GLN A 72 -9.11 -15.25 -19.28
N PRO A 73 -9.69 -16.31 -18.70
CA PRO A 73 -11.07 -16.30 -18.24
C PRO A 73 -11.38 -15.10 -17.33
N LEU A 74 -12.55 -14.47 -17.52
CA LEU A 74 -12.99 -13.29 -16.77
C LEU A 74 -12.84 -13.44 -15.25
N TRP A 75 -13.14 -14.63 -14.71
CA TRP A 75 -13.05 -14.88 -13.27
C TRP A 75 -11.61 -14.76 -12.74
N LEU A 76 -10.59 -15.11 -13.52
CA LEU A 76 -9.19 -14.93 -13.13
C LEU A 76 -8.82 -13.45 -13.09
N SER A 77 -9.31 -12.67 -14.05
CA SER A 77 -9.13 -11.21 -14.08
C SER A 77 -9.79 -10.55 -12.86
N ILE A 78 -11.00 -10.96 -12.51
CA ILE A 78 -11.70 -10.48 -11.29
C ILE A 78 -10.88 -10.84 -10.05
N VAL A 79 -10.46 -12.10 -9.90
CA VAL A 79 -9.65 -12.53 -8.75
C VAL A 79 -8.34 -11.76 -8.67
N ARG A 80 -7.70 -11.45 -9.80
CA ARG A 80 -6.49 -10.63 -9.86
C ARG A 80 -6.75 -9.21 -9.38
N VAL A 81 -7.80 -8.54 -9.86
CA VAL A 81 -8.15 -7.17 -9.42
C VAL A 81 -8.45 -7.15 -7.92
N LEU A 82 -9.29 -8.06 -7.43
CA LEU A 82 -9.59 -8.13 -6.00
C LEU A 82 -8.33 -8.36 -5.16
N SER A 83 -7.47 -9.28 -5.60
CA SER A 83 -6.24 -9.61 -4.88
C SER A 83 -5.22 -8.48 -4.90
N VAL A 84 -4.86 -7.97 -6.08
CA VAL A 84 -3.75 -7.04 -6.28
C VAL A 84 -4.16 -5.60 -6.00
N CYS A 85 -5.38 -5.22 -6.34
CA CYS A 85 -5.80 -3.82 -6.20
C CYS A 85 -6.50 -3.52 -4.89
N LEU A 86 -7.07 -4.51 -4.19
CA LEU A 86 -7.85 -4.27 -2.96
C LEU A 86 -7.23 -4.96 -1.74
N VAL A 87 -7.17 -6.29 -1.76
CA VAL A 87 -6.76 -7.08 -0.57
C VAL A 87 -5.27 -6.94 -0.28
N GLY A 88 -4.42 -6.93 -1.31
CA GLY A 88 -2.97 -6.71 -1.21
C GLY A 88 -2.65 -5.37 -0.54
N PRO A 89 -3.09 -4.23 -1.08
CA PRO A 89 -2.88 -2.91 -0.47
C PRO A 89 -3.38 -2.84 0.97
N LEU A 90 -4.56 -3.40 1.27
CA LEU A 90 -5.07 -3.43 2.64
C LEU A 90 -4.12 -4.20 3.58
N LEU A 91 -3.64 -5.37 3.16
CA LEU A 91 -2.71 -6.18 3.93
C LEU A 91 -1.38 -5.46 4.13
N GLU A 92 -0.80 -4.95 3.05
CA GLU A 92 0.50 -4.30 3.09
C GLU A 92 0.47 -3.04 3.96
N GLU A 93 -0.54 -2.19 3.83
CA GLU A 93 -0.66 -1.01 4.70
C GLU A 93 -0.87 -1.40 6.16
N LEU A 94 -1.67 -2.43 6.45
CA LEU A 94 -1.81 -2.94 7.83
C LEU A 94 -0.50 -3.50 8.39
N VAL A 95 0.30 -4.20 7.58
CA VAL A 95 1.61 -4.72 8.01
C VAL A 95 2.61 -3.59 8.22
N PHE A 96 2.88 -2.81 7.18
CA PHE A 96 3.98 -1.85 7.19
C PHE A 96 3.63 -0.60 8.00
N ARG A 97 2.46 0.00 7.76
CA ARG A 97 2.09 1.31 8.30
C ARG A 97 1.26 1.20 9.58
N GLY A 98 0.47 0.13 9.71
CA GLY A 98 -0.24 -0.21 10.93
C GLY A 98 0.68 -0.84 11.97
N LEU A 99 1.09 -2.09 11.75
CA LEU A 99 1.78 -2.90 12.75
C LEU A 99 3.25 -2.51 12.93
N LEU A 100 4.06 -2.59 11.87
CA LEU A 100 5.51 -2.43 11.96
C LEU A 100 5.90 -1.01 12.36
N PHE A 101 5.29 0.01 11.73
CA PHE A 101 5.58 1.41 12.04
C PHE A 101 5.28 1.76 13.51
N VAL A 102 4.14 1.30 14.04
CA VAL A 102 3.81 1.46 15.48
C VAL A 102 4.82 0.75 16.36
N LYS A 103 5.19 -0.50 16.02
CA LYS A 103 6.14 -1.28 16.83
C LYS A 103 7.54 -0.67 16.86
N LEU A 104 8.03 -0.15 15.74
CA LEU A 104 9.30 0.60 15.70
C LEU A 104 9.24 1.84 16.59
N GLY A 105 8.10 2.56 16.60
CA GLY A 105 7.87 3.67 17.51
C GLY A 105 7.90 3.26 18.99
N HIS A 106 7.28 2.14 19.34
CA HIS A 106 7.33 1.59 20.71
C HIS A 106 8.72 1.13 21.13
N TRP A 107 9.57 0.75 20.18
CA TRP A 107 10.99 0.44 20.42
C TRP A 107 11.89 1.69 20.46
N GLY A 108 11.30 2.90 20.34
CA GLY A 108 12.03 4.16 20.43
C GLY A 108 12.78 4.55 19.15
N LEU A 109 12.52 3.89 18.01
CA LEU A 109 13.16 4.25 16.76
C LEU A 109 12.66 5.63 16.29
N PRO A 110 13.54 6.55 15.86
CA PRO A 110 13.12 7.84 15.35
C PRO A 110 12.15 7.70 14.18
N LYS A 111 11.12 8.56 14.12
CA LYS A 111 10.10 8.51 13.07
C LYS A 111 10.70 8.59 11.67
N GLY A 112 11.63 9.51 11.44
CA GLY A 112 12.31 9.65 10.15
C GLY A 112 13.02 8.36 9.71
N LEU A 113 13.75 7.72 10.64
CA LEU A 113 14.42 6.46 10.36
C LEU A 113 13.43 5.33 10.09
N SER A 114 12.32 5.27 10.83
CA SER A 114 11.26 4.29 10.62
C SER A 114 10.61 4.43 9.23
N ILE A 115 10.39 5.66 8.76
CA ILE A 115 9.86 5.94 7.42
C ILE A 115 10.80 5.38 6.35
N ILE A 116 12.09 5.73 6.42
CA ILE A 116 13.09 5.31 5.44
C ILE A 116 13.26 3.79 5.46
N LEU A 117 13.42 3.19 6.64
CA LEU A 117 13.63 1.76 6.79
C LEU A 117 12.45 0.95 6.23
N LEU A 118 11.22 1.27 6.64
CA LEU A 118 10.05 0.51 6.18
C LEU A 118 9.76 0.75 4.69
N SER A 119 10.03 1.93 4.17
CA SER A 119 9.89 2.19 2.73
C SER A 119 10.93 1.42 1.92
N ALA A 120 12.16 1.28 2.43
CA ALA A 120 13.20 0.47 1.80
C ALA A 120 12.85 -1.01 1.81
N ILE A 121 12.41 -1.56 2.96
CA ILE A 121 11.98 -2.96 3.05
C ILE A 121 10.79 -3.20 2.12
N TRP A 122 9.81 -2.30 2.09
CA TRP A 122 8.65 -2.41 1.20
C TRP A 122 9.04 -2.38 -0.28
N ALA A 123 10.00 -1.55 -0.68
CA ALA A 123 10.50 -1.56 -2.05
C ALA A 123 11.27 -2.84 -2.40
N VAL A 124 12.09 -3.36 -1.48
CA VAL A 124 12.94 -4.54 -1.70
C VAL A 124 12.13 -5.84 -1.81
N ILE A 125 10.94 -5.94 -1.23
CA ILE A 125 10.09 -7.13 -1.48
C ILE A 125 9.53 -7.19 -2.91
N HIS A 126 9.78 -6.16 -3.73
CA HIS A 126 9.34 -6.06 -5.12
C HIS A 126 10.51 -6.19 -6.12
N LEU A 127 11.52 -7.00 -5.79
CA LEU A 127 12.70 -7.25 -6.63
C LEU A 127 12.39 -7.90 -7.99
N ASP A 128 11.14 -8.30 -8.23
CA ASP A 128 10.67 -8.77 -9.55
C ASP A 128 10.53 -7.64 -10.59
N TYR A 129 10.64 -6.36 -10.17
CA TYR A 129 10.63 -5.21 -11.09
C TYR A 129 12.03 -4.67 -11.39
N GLU A 130 12.12 -3.84 -12.43
CA GLU A 130 13.32 -3.07 -12.76
C GLU A 130 13.72 -2.10 -11.64
N TRP A 131 15.03 -1.83 -11.51
CA TRP A 131 15.58 -0.96 -10.46
C TRP A 131 15.00 0.46 -10.44
N SER A 132 14.61 1.00 -11.60
CA SER A 132 13.94 2.29 -11.72
C SER A 132 12.58 2.29 -11.04
N VAL A 133 11.80 1.21 -11.22
CA VAL A 133 10.49 1.01 -10.59
C VAL A 133 10.67 0.76 -9.09
N ILE A 134 11.64 -0.05 -8.68
CA ILE A 134 11.92 -0.28 -7.25
C ILE A 134 12.26 1.05 -6.54
N SER A 135 13.05 1.90 -7.19
CA SER A 135 13.38 3.24 -6.65
C SER A 135 12.13 4.12 -6.52
N LEU A 136 11.20 4.04 -7.48
CA LEU A 136 9.91 4.71 -7.41
C LEU A 136 9.02 4.15 -6.28
N LEU A 137 9.02 2.83 -6.08
CA LEU A 137 8.31 2.17 -4.98
C LEU A 137 8.86 2.61 -3.61
N PHE A 138 10.17 2.82 -3.48
CA PHE A 138 10.76 3.39 -2.27
C PHE A 138 10.17 4.78 -1.96
N LEU A 139 10.11 5.67 -2.95
CA LEU A 139 9.51 6.99 -2.80
C LEU A 139 8.00 6.92 -2.49
N ASN A 140 7.28 6.02 -3.14
CA ASN A 140 5.88 5.73 -2.83
C ASN A 140 5.71 5.31 -1.37
N GLY A 141 6.59 4.44 -0.87
CA GLY A 141 6.55 4.00 0.51
C GLY A 141 6.69 5.16 1.51
N ILE A 142 7.53 6.14 1.19
CA ILE A 142 7.69 7.37 1.97
C ILE A 142 6.40 8.18 1.93
N ILE A 143 5.87 8.46 0.74
CA ILE A 143 4.65 9.27 0.56
C ILE A 143 3.45 8.65 1.28
N LEU A 144 3.26 7.34 1.17
CA LEU A 144 2.21 6.60 1.88
C LEU A 144 2.34 6.79 3.40
N THR A 145 3.56 6.67 3.94
CA THR A 145 3.80 6.85 5.38
C THR A 145 3.59 8.31 5.82
N LEU A 146 3.98 9.29 4.99
CA LEU A 146 3.69 10.71 5.25
C LEU A 146 2.19 11.01 5.23
N SER A 147 1.45 10.36 4.33
CA SER A 147 -0.01 10.48 4.26
C SER A 147 -0.70 9.96 5.52
N LEU A 148 -0.20 8.86 6.09
CA LEU A 148 -0.63 8.37 7.39
C LEU A 148 -0.37 9.42 8.48
N LEU A 149 0.86 9.91 8.58
CA LEU A 149 1.27 10.82 9.67
C LEU A 149 0.48 12.13 9.67
N GLN A 150 0.18 12.68 8.50
CA GLN A 150 -0.54 13.95 8.36
C GLN A 150 -2.06 13.77 8.50
N SER A 151 -2.61 12.67 7.97
CA SER A 151 -4.05 12.39 8.06
C SER A 151 -4.48 11.79 9.40
N ARG A 152 -3.54 11.15 10.12
CA ARG A 152 -3.79 10.29 11.28
C ARG A 152 -4.84 9.21 11.01
N SER A 153 -4.77 8.63 9.81
CA SER A 153 -5.73 7.66 9.32
C SER A 153 -5.04 6.68 8.38
N LEU A 154 -5.07 5.40 8.72
CA LEU A 154 -4.55 4.33 7.87
C LEU A 154 -5.41 4.14 6.60
N TYR A 155 -6.67 4.60 6.59
CA TYR A 155 -7.48 4.57 5.38
C TYR A 155 -6.92 5.45 4.25
N VAL A 156 -6.19 6.53 4.58
CA VAL A 156 -5.60 7.39 3.54
C VAL A 156 -4.57 6.63 2.71
N PRO A 157 -3.47 6.09 3.27
CA PRO A 157 -2.50 5.33 2.47
C PRO A 157 -3.13 4.08 1.84
N ILE A 158 -4.11 3.42 2.47
CA ILE A 158 -4.84 2.30 1.85
C ILE A 158 -5.49 2.76 0.54
N VAL A 159 -6.24 3.86 0.57
CA VAL A 159 -6.90 4.40 -0.64
C VAL A 159 -5.88 4.80 -1.70
N LEU A 160 -4.80 5.49 -1.31
CA LEU A 160 -3.76 5.88 -2.26
C LEU A 160 -3.10 4.66 -2.93
N HIS A 161 -2.79 3.63 -2.16
CA HIS A 161 -2.18 2.40 -2.67
C HIS A 161 -3.16 1.63 -3.57
N ILE A 162 -4.44 1.54 -3.20
CA ILE A 162 -5.48 0.98 -4.09
C ILE A 162 -5.52 1.74 -5.42
N LEU A 163 -5.52 3.08 -5.39
CA LEU A 163 -5.51 3.91 -6.59
C LEU A 163 -4.26 3.68 -7.45
N TRP A 164 -3.09 3.56 -6.82
CA TRP A 164 -1.85 3.22 -7.52
C TRP A 164 -1.97 1.90 -8.26
N ASN A 165 -2.42 0.85 -7.57
CA ASN A 165 -2.54 -0.48 -8.19
C ASN A 165 -3.63 -0.51 -9.26
N LEU A 166 -4.75 0.18 -9.08
CA LEU A 166 -5.77 0.34 -10.14
C LEU A 166 -5.24 1.12 -11.35
N TYR A 167 -4.36 2.08 -11.13
CA TYR A 167 -3.66 2.79 -12.19
C TYR A 167 -2.39 2.06 -12.66
N ALA A 168 -2.01 0.93 -12.09
CA ALA A 168 -0.87 0.13 -12.56
C ALA A 168 -1.32 -1.11 -13.36
N ILE A 169 -2.61 -1.47 -13.24
CA ILE A 169 -3.11 -2.76 -13.68
C ILE A 169 -3.73 -2.70 -15.10
N TRP A 170 -2.97 -3.12 -16.11
CA TRP A 170 -3.46 -3.57 -17.43
C TRP A 170 -2.49 -4.56 -18.05
#